data_AF-A0AAX4IY24-F1
#
_entry.id   AF-A0AAX4IY24-F1
#
_cell.length_a   1.000
_cell.length_b   1.000
_cell.length_c   1.000
_cell.angle_alpha   90.00
_cell.angle_beta   90.00
_cell.angle_gamma   90.00
#
_symmetry.space_group_name_H-M   'P 1'
#
loop_
_entity.id
_entity.type
_entity.pdbx_description
1 polymer ?
#
loop_
_entity_poly.entity_id
_entity_poly.type
_entity_poly.pdbx_seq_one_letter_code
_entity_poly.pdbx_strand_id
1 'polypeptide(L)'
;MFTGVLLSGDRSDQTVLVFKLDPGPLSESSNASFPHSNESSTRNMEIYRNPEGSGSRVSLRSSRDWNHEIRNEFADAAETCFVRLATQHAAGYLSLSDYLDGVLSHLRKGAATHKWDVPPEDFSDLLELDLFAGAVKARHLDPAFVPLEEHDYAKAKLLASRSWTTSDPDEFDRLGREDQTGPSTLLPEISDLLLVICYARRHTLLFRHLIRLLPGPPDRSTFDLLNEMLLQPRTAYWTVIHQHSPKQQSNSADEITMWTDILNFGWVHDPVSSETQRFLHHGIRSQDPSVERDNSVAFGSQKLRDLHLALASRELYCDVASLGDHLANCRSLDQALDFLTVFPGNKVRPSGRDLYEWESGGLVGSIVDSSTLDGKLRTDIMRLALECIEGVDVNAPFNSNAWEDDLPGRKRTPRMTGLQVAASKGDRGLAEVLLQHGARTDVVEYITGLTAAGFARNNGHVDLAEWLDGLSPK
;
A
#
# COMPACT_ATOMS: atom_id res chain seq x y z
N MET A 1 -36.93 -12.25 -0.66
CA MET A 1 -37.46 -11.16 -1.50
C MET A 1 -36.55 -9.98 -1.22
N PHE A 2 -35.76 -9.54 -2.20
CA PHE A 2 -34.73 -8.52 -2.01
C PHE A 2 -35.35 -7.14 -2.14
N THR A 3 -35.26 -6.33 -1.09
CA THR A 3 -35.65 -4.92 -1.13
C THR A 3 -34.41 -4.07 -0.86
N GLY A 4 -33.85 -3.50 -1.93
CA GLY A 4 -32.85 -2.44 -1.81
C GLY A 4 -33.55 -1.14 -1.39
N VAL A 5 -33.10 -0.53 -0.30
CA VAL A 5 -33.53 0.81 0.08
C VAL A 5 -32.31 1.72 0.03
N LEU A 6 -32.33 2.67 -0.90
CA LEU A 6 -31.30 3.70 -1.00
C LEU A 6 -31.50 4.71 0.15
N LEU A 7 -30.59 4.74 1.10
CA LEU A 7 -30.58 5.76 2.17
C LEU A 7 -29.47 6.77 1.86
N SER A 8 -29.82 7.91 1.26
CA SER A 8 -28.88 9.03 1.12
C SER A 8 -28.78 9.79 2.45
N GLY A 9 -27.62 9.74 3.09
CA GLY A 9 -27.31 10.61 4.24
C GLY A 9 -26.85 11.98 3.75
N ASP A 10 -27.52 13.03 4.19
CA ASP A 10 -27.23 14.41 3.81
C ASP A 10 -26.09 14.96 4.68
N ARG A 11 -24.84 14.90 4.16
CA ARG A 11 -23.70 15.78 4.52
C ARG A 11 -22.47 15.48 3.63
N SER A 12 -22.13 16.48 2.80
CA SER A 12 -20.85 16.69 2.07
C SER A 12 -20.21 15.49 1.35
N ASP A 13 -20.31 15.48 0.02
CA ASP A 13 -19.47 14.76 -0.98
C ASP A 13 -19.27 13.25 -0.84
N GLN A 14 -20.09 12.54 -0.05
CA GLN A 14 -19.98 11.07 0.09
C GLN A 14 -21.34 10.38 -0.04
N THR A 15 -21.47 9.46 -1.01
CA THR A 15 -22.63 8.56 -1.10
C THR A 15 -22.33 7.23 -0.40
N VAL A 16 -23.12 6.89 0.62
CA VAL A 16 -23.10 5.58 1.29
C VAL A 16 -24.29 4.78 0.77
N LEU A 17 -24.05 3.70 0.01
CA LEU A 17 -25.13 2.77 -0.28
C LEU A 17 -25.24 1.72 0.80
N VAL A 18 -26.46 1.44 1.21
CA VAL A 18 -26.78 0.62 2.37
C VAL A 18 -27.74 -0.44 1.88
N PHE A 19 -27.27 -1.67 1.84
CA PHE A 19 -28.10 -2.76 1.34
C PHE A 19 -28.47 -3.69 2.47
N LYS A 20 -29.77 -3.91 2.66
CA LYS A 20 -30.27 -4.93 3.58
C LYS A 20 -30.32 -6.26 2.85
N LEU A 21 -29.50 -7.22 3.28
CA LEU A 21 -29.58 -8.60 2.81
C LEU A 21 -30.44 -9.38 3.82
N ASP A 22 -31.75 -9.48 3.57
CA ASP A 22 -32.68 -10.17 4.48
C ASP A 22 -32.39 -11.69 4.48
N PRO A 23 -32.09 -12.31 5.63
CA PRO A 23 -32.05 -13.75 5.76
C PRO A 23 -33.49 -14.28 5.83
N GLY A 24 -33.72 -15.45 5.22
CA GLY A 24 -34.93 -16.23 5.49
C GLY A 24 -35.11 -16.48 7.01
N PRO A 25 -36.33 -16.78 7.47
CA PRO A 25 -36.69 -16.61 8.87
C PRO A 25 -35.93 -17.60 9.76
N LEU A 26 -35.37 -17.12 10.87
CA LEU A 26 -35.37 -17.80 12.18
C LEU A 26 -34.78 -16.91 13.31
N SER A 27 -35.66 -16.62 14.28
CA SER A 27 -35.56 -16.38 15.74
C SER A 27 -34.50 -15.47 16.38
N GLU A 28 -34.99 -14.72 17.38
CA GLU A 28 -34.44 -13.56 18.10
C GLU A 28 -33.46 -13.82 19.27
N SER A 29 -32.91 -12.68 19.73
CA SER A 29 -32.26 -12.32 21.01
C SER A 29 -30.72 -12.37 20.99
N SER A 30 -29.96 -11.38 21.50
CA SER A 30 -30.19 -10.41 22.59
C SER A 30 -29.25 -9.18 22.48
N ASN A 31 -29.61 -8.10 23.19
CA ASN A 31 -28.96 -6.78 23.23
C ASN A 31 -27.58 -6.75 23.90
N ALA A 32 -26.66 -5.93 23.35
CA ALA A 32 -25.63 -5.20 24.10
C ALA A 32 -25.17 -3.95 23.33
N SER A 33 -25.02 -2.83 24.04
CA SER A 33 -24.71 -1.48 23.57
C SER A 33 -23.21 -1.15 23.62
N PHE A 34 -22.60 -0.60 22.55
CA PHE A 34 -21.30 0.13 22.55
C PHE A 34 -21.14 1.03 21.28
N PRO A 35 -20.01 1.75 21.08
CA PRO A 35 -19.85 3.19 21.27
C PRO A 35 -19.81 3.99 19.96
N HIS A 36 -20.03 5.30 20.04
CA HIS A 36 -19.79 6.22 18.93
C HIS A 36 -18.30 6.25 18.55
N SER A 37 -17.95 5.80 17.34
CA SER A 37 -16.62 5.98 16.76
C SER A 37 -16.63 7.18 15.80
N ASN A 38 -15.76 8.15 16.09
CA ASN A 38 -15.46 9.31 15.27
C ASN A 38 -15.11 8.92 13.83
N GLU A 39 -15.63 9.74 12.92
CA GLU A 39 -15.38 9.72 11.47
C GLU A 39 -13.89 9.87 11.17
N SER A 40 -13.30 8.85 10.52
CA SER A 40 -12.15 9.05 9.64
C SER A 40 -12.48 8.46 8.27
N SER A 41 -12.30 9.30 7.25
CA SER A 41 -12.60 9.05 5.85
C SER A 41 -11.78 7.87 5.32
N THR A 42 -12.39 6.69 5.21
CA THR A 42 -11.84 5.59 4.39
C THR A 42 -12.94 5.02 3.48
N ARG A 43 -12.57 4.77 2.22
CA ARG A 43 -13.44 4.78 1.04
C ARG A 43 -13.61 3.36 0.46
N ASN A 44 -14.44 2.43 0.97
CA ASN A 44 -14.42 1.04 0.48
C ASN A 44 -15.70 0.19 0.63
N MET A 45 -15.69 -1.06 0.13
CA MET A 45 -16.67 -2.10 0.51
C MET A 45 -16.47 -2.51 1.97
N GLU A 46 -17.45 -2.21 2.80
CA GLU A 46 -17.52 -2.49 4.22
C GLU A 46 -18.72 -3.41 4.47
N ILE A 47 -18.51 -4.54 5.13
CA ILE A 47 -19.61 -5.46 5.47
C ILE A 47 -19.86 -5.37 6.97
N TYR A 48 -21.02 -4.82 7.33
CA TYR A 48 -21.48 -4.71 8.70
C TYR A 48 -22.58 -5.74 8.97
N ARG A 49 -22.64 -6.27 10.19
CA ARG A 49 -23.85 -6.96 10.65
C ARG A 49 -24.86 -5.91 11.11
N ASN A 50 -26.12 -6.03 10.68
CA ASN A 50 -27.15 -5.09 11.08
C ASN A 50 -27.44 -5.20 12.60
N PRO A 51 -27.31 -4.11 13.38
CA PRO A 51 -27.58 -4.15 14.82
C PRO A 51 -29.07 -4.28 15.17
N GLU A 52 -29.96 -3.82 14.28
CA GLU A 52 -31.40 -3.68 14.56
C GLU A 52 -32.28 -4.66 13.76
N GLY A 53 -31.70 -5.69 13.13
CA GLY A 53 -32.46 -6.69 12.38
C GLY A 53 -31.63 -7.85 11.86
N SER A 54 -32.32 -8.85 11.31
CA SER A 54 -31.66 -9.97 10.63
C SER A 54 -31.11 -9.51 9.27
N GLY A 55 -29.80 -9.64 9.03
CA GLY A 55 -29.17 -9.36 7.73
C GLY A 55 -27.80 -8.70 7.77
N SER A 56 -27.01 -8.92 6.72
CA SER A 56 -25.75 -8.20 6.49
C SER A 56 -26.02 -6.89 5.74
N ARG A 57 -25.27 -5.85 6.11
CA ARG A 57 -25.27 -4.53 5.48
C ARG A 57 -23.96 -4.34 4.75
N VAL A 58 -24.02 -4.27 3.42
CA VAL A 58 -22.87 -3.91 2.61
C VAL A 58 -22.94 -2.41 2.40
N SER A 59 -21.92 -1.72 2.89
CA SER A 59 -21.63 -0.32 2.66
C SER A 59 -20.53 -0.25 1.63
N LEU A 60 -20.65 0.67 0.69
CA LEU A 60 -19.62 0.95 -0.29
C LEU A 60 -19.39 2.44 -0.20
N ARG A 61 -18.15 2.88 -0.07
CA ARG A 61 -17.78 4.29 -0.08
C ARG A 61 -16.75 4.48 -1.18
N SER A 62 -16.93 5.45 -2.06
CA SER A 62 -15.89 5.88 -3.01
C SER A 62 -15.85 7.40 -3.01
N SER A 63 -14.67 7.96 -3.25
CA SER A 63 -14.47 9.42 -3.43
C SER A 63 -14.82 9.92 -4.81
N ARG A 64 -14.93 9.01 -5.78
CA ARG A 64 -15.42 9.35 -7.10
C ARG A 64 -16.92 9.15 -7.03
N ASP A 65 -17.66 10.18 -7.45
CA ASP A 65 -19.11 10.16 -7.51
C ASP A 65 -19.50 8.83 -8.16
N TRP A 66 -20.08 7.94 -7.36
CA TRP A 66 -20.12 6.50 -7.61
C TRP A 66 -20.29 6.18 -9.08
N ASN A 67 -19.34 5.43 -9.64
CA ASN A 67 -19.40 5.00 -11.02
C ASN A 67 -20.81 4.47 -11.31
N HIS A 68 -21.47 5.13 -12.26
CA HIS A 68 -22.86 4.88 -12.64
C HIS A 68 -23.14 3.38 -12.81
N GLU A 69 -22.14 2.66 -13.31
CA GLU A 69 -22.19 1.22 -13.55
C GLU A 69 -22.37 0.38 -12.28
N ILE A 70 -21.47 0.48 -11.29
CA ILE A 70 -21.53 -0.35 -10.06
C ILE A 70 -22.89 -0.14 -9.35
N ARG A 71 -23.35 1.11 -9.30
CA ARG A 71 -24.65 1.47 -8.70
C ARG A 71 -25.81 0.78 -9.43
N ASN A 72 -25.81 0.83 -10.76
CA ASN A 72 -26.92 0.31 -11.54
C ASN A 72 -26.90 -1.21 -11.67
N GLU A 73 -25.73 -1.83 -11.81
CA GLU A 73 -25.56 -3.28 -11.76
C GLU A 73 -26.09 -3.83 -10.44
N PHE A 74 -25.79 -3.15 -9.34
CA PHE A 74 -26.33 -3.51 -8.04
C PHE A 74 -27.87 -3.36 -7.98
N ALA A 75 -28.41 -2.24 -8.48
CA ALA A 75 -29.83 -1.93 -8.43
C ALA A 75 -30.70 -2.83 -9.32
N ASP A 76 -30.12 -3.47 -10.34
CA ASP A 76 -30.86 -4.29 -11.30
C ASP A 76 -31.09 -5.71 -10.78
N ALA A 77 -32.18 -5.92 -10.03
CA ALA A 77 -32.52 -7.22 -9.43
C ALA A 77 -32.67 -8.38 -10.45
N ALA A 78 -32.79 -8.07 -11.75
CA ALA A 78 -32.95 -9.08 -12.80
C ALA A 78 -31.61 -9.67 -13.29
N GLU A 79 -30.49 -8.98 -13.07
CA GLU A 79 -29.17 -9.37 -13.57
C GLU A 79 -28.27 -9.88 -12.44
N THR A 80 -27.53 -10.97 -12.68
CA THR A 80 -26.58 -11.51 -11.69
C THR A 80 -25.17 -11.49 -12.28
N CYS A 81 -24.52 -10.34 -12.13
CA CYS A 81 -23.19 -10.05 -12.69
C CYS A 81 -22.13 -9.92 -11.58
N PHE A 82 -20.95 -9.40 -11.93
CA PHE A 82 -19.77 -9.27 -11.06
C PHE A 82 -20.06 -8.70 -9.68
N VAL A 83 -20.65 -7.50 -9.60
CA VAL A 83 -20.88 -6.75 -8.37
C VAL A 83 -21.81 -7.51 -7.42
N ARG A 84 -22.87 -8.12 -7.98
CA ARG A 84 -23.84 -8.89 -7.18
C ARG A 84 -23.24 -10.18 -6.68
N LEU A 85 -22.57 -10.93 -7.53
CA LEU A 85 -21.91 -12.19 -7.17
C LEU A 85 -20.87 -11.96 -6.07
N ALA A 86 -20.01 -10.96 -6.25
CA ALA A 86 -19.02 -10.56 -5.26
C ALA A 86 -19.65 -10.18 -3.91
N THR A 87 -20.70 -9.35 -3.93
CA THR A 87 -21.37 -8.93 -2.70
C THR A 87 -22.04 -10.11 -1.98
N GLN A 88 -22.73 -10.99 -2.71
CA GLN A 88 -23.39 -12.15 -2.12
C GLN A 88 -22.37 -13.14 -1.55
N HIS A 89 -21.23 -13.34 -2.22
CA HIS A 89 -20.16 -14.18 -1.72
C HIS A 89 -19.52 -13.58 -0.46
N ALA A 90 -19.14 -12.31 -0.50
CA ALA A 90 -18.53 -11.60 0.62
C ALA A 90 -19.43 -11.54 1.85
N ALA A 91 -20.76 -11.49 1.65
CA ALA A 91 -21.75 -11.53 2.72
C ALA A 91 -22.13 -12.95 3.18
N GLY A 92 -21.57 -14.00 2.56
CA GLY A 92 -21.78 -15.41 2.94
C GLY A 92 -23.07 -16.04 2.41
N TYR A 93 -23.78 -15.39 1.48
CA TYR A 93 -25.00 -15.90 0.87
C TYR A 93 -24.74 -16.76 -0.38
N LEU A 94 -23.55 -16.66 -0.96
CA LEU A 94 -23.15 -17.41 -2.14
C LEU A 94 -21.96 -18.31 -1.81
N SER A 95 -22.06 -19.59 -2.17
CA SER A 95 -20.95 -20.53 -1.97
C SER A 95 -19.77 -20.12 -2.85
N LEU A 96 -18.55 -20.54 -2.48
CA LEU A 96 -17.37 -20.30 -3.31
C LEU A 96 -17.54 -20.90 -4.72
N SER A 97 -18.12 -22.10 -4.83
CA SER A 97 -18.35 -22.76 -6.12
C SER A 97 -19.28 -21.94 -7.01
N ASP A 98 -20.39 -21.44 -6.47
CA ASP A 98 -21.37 -20.66 -7.23
C ASP A 98 -20.82 -19.27 -7.59
N TYR A 99 -20.03 -18.67 -6.69
CA TYR A 99 -19.31 -17.43 -6.95
C TYR A 99 -18.34 -17.58 -8.12
N LEU A 100 -17.45 -18.58 -8.05
CA LEU A 100 -16.47 -18.85 -9.10
C LEU A 100 -17.16 -19.20 -10.43
N ASP A 101 -18.21 -20.01 -10.41
CA ASP A 101 -18.96 -20.35 -11.62
C ASP A 101 -19.61 -19.11 -12.25
N GLY A 102 -20.30 -18.30 -11.44
CA GLY A 102 -20.94 -17.09 -11.92
C GLY A 102 -19.94 -16.10 -12.52
N VAL A 103 -18.85 -15.81 -11.81
CA VAL A 103 -17.85 -14.82 -12.25
C VAL A 103 -17.09 -15.33 -13.47
N LEU A 104 -16.53 -16.55 -13.43
CA LEU A 104 -15.73 -17.09 -14.53
C LEU A 104 -16.56 -17.38 -15.79
N SER A 105 -17.87 -17.58 -15.68
CA SER A 105 -18.72 -17.86 -16.84
C SER A 105 -18.64 -16.76 -17.92
N HIS A 106 -18.36 -15.52 -17.56
CA HIS A 106 -18.16 -14.41 -18.50
C HIS A 106 -16.95 -14.61 -19.43
N LEU A 107 -15.98 -15.42 -19.03
CA LEU A 107 -14.81 -15.74 -19.86
C LEU A 107 -15.07 -16.87 -20.85
N ARG A 108 -16.20 -17.58 -20.73
CA ARG A 108 -16.50 -18.77 -21.53
C ARG A 108 -16.95 -18.38 -22.94
N LYS A 109 -16.44 -19.08 -23.94
CA LYS A 109 -16.90 -18.93 -25.33
C LYS A 109 -18.39 -19.27 -25.46
N GLY A 110 -19.14 -18.34 -26.06
CA GLY A 110 -20.59 -18.48 -26.23
C GLY A 110 -21.40 -18.21 -24.96
N ALA A 111 -20.80 -17.64 -23.91
CA ALA A 111 -21.54 -17.11 -22.77
C ALA A 111 -22.52 -16.03 -23.22
N ALA A 112 -23.65 -15.93 -22.51
CA ALA A 112 -24.60 -14.85 -22.74
C ALA A 112 -23.99 -13.53 -22.24
N THR A 113 -24.07 -12.49 -23.07
CA THR A 113 -23.69 -11.14 -22.65
C THR A 113 -24.73 -10.64 -21.66
N HIS A 114 -24.27 -10.27 -20.47
CA HIS A 114 -25.09 -9.63 -19.47
C HIS A 114 -25.22 -8.14 -19.75
N LYS A 115 -26.25 -7.52 -19.17
CA LYS A 115 -26.51 -6.09 -19.36
C LYS A 115 -25.36 -5.18 -18.90
N TRP A 116 -24.59 -5.64 -17.91
CA TRP A 116 -23.50 -4.89 -17.26
C TRP A 116 -22.10 -5.38 -17.66
N ASP A 117 -22.01 -6.11 -18.78
CA ASP A 117 -20.74 -6.39 -19.46
C ASP A 117 -20.29 -5.17 -20.26
N VAL A 118 -20.11 -4.04 -19.58
CA VAL A 118 -19.68 -2.77 -20.18
C VAL A 118 -18.36 -2.32 -19.57
N PRO A 119 -17.49 -1.61 -20.33
CA PRO A 119 -16.27 -1.01 -19.79
C PRO A 119 -16.57 -0.02 -18.66
N PRO A 120 -15.98 -0.20 -17.46
CA PRO A 120 -16.06 0.82 -16.41
C PRO A 120 -15.24 2.05 -16.82
N GLU A 121 -15.60 3.20 -16.23
CA GLU A 121 -14.78 4.42 -16.38
C GLU A 121 -13.37 4.21 -15.79
N ASP A 122 -13.26 3.46 -14.69
CA ASP A 122 -12.00 3.01 -14.10
C ASP A 122 -12.13 1.57 -13.57
N PHE A 123 -11.22 0.68 -13.97
CA PHE A 123 -11.19 -0.70 -13.50
C PHE A 123 -10.80 -0.82 -12.03
N SER A 124 -10.14 0.18 -11.45
CA SER A 124 -9.77 0.15 -10.04
C SER A 124 -10.98 0.06 -9.12
N ASP A 125 -12.09 0.71 -9.48
CA ASP A 125 -13.30 0.73 -8.66
C ASP A 125 -13.85 -0.69 -8.43
N LEU A 126 -13.76 -1.56 -9.44
CA LEU A 126 -14.23 -2.95 -9.31
C LEU A 126 -13.20 -3.84 -8.60
N LEU A 127 -11.91 -3.60 -8.82
CA LEU A 127 -10.85 -4.31 -8.09
C LEU A 127 -10.90 -3.98 -6.58
N GLU A 128 -11.25 -2.74 -6.23
CA GLU A 128 -11.47 -2.27 -4.85
C GLU A 128 -12.71 -2.93 -4.21
N LEU A 129 -13.75 -3.23 -4.99
CA LEU A 129 -14.91 -3.99 -4.54
C LEU A 129 -14.54 -5.45 -4.24
N ASP A 130 -14.04 -6.15 -5.25
CA ASP A 130 -13.62 -7.54 -5.18
C ASP A 130 -12.50 -7.78 -6.18
N LEU A 131 -11.31 -8.02 -5.65
CA LEU A 131 -10.11 -8.13 -6.45
C LEU A 131 -10.22 -9.21 -7.54
N PHE A 132 -10.85 -10.35 -7.23
CA PHE A 132 -10.96 -11.44 -8.19
C PHE A 132 -12.04 -11.15 -9.25
N ALA A 133 -13.22 -10.69 -8.83
CA ALA A 133 -14.26 -10.31 -9.80
C ALA A 133 -13.80 -9.17 -10.71
N GLY A 134 -13.08 -8.18 -10.17
CA GLY A 134 -12.47 -7.10 -10.93
C GLY A 134 -11.44 -7.60 -11.94
N ALA A 135 -10.58 -8.55 -11.55
CA ALA A 135 -9.61 -9.16 -12.46
C ALA A 135 -10.30 -9.91 -13.61
N VAL A 136 -11.36 -10.67 -13.31
CA VAL A 136 -12.12 -11.38 -14.34
C VAL A 136 -12.84 -10.42 -15.27
N LYS A 137 -13.44 -9.34 -14.77
CA LYS A 137 -14.10 -8.34 -15.63
C LYS A 137 -13.08 -7.60 -16.50
N ALA A 138 -11.93 -7.22 -15.95
CA ALA A 138 -10.85 -6.62 -16.71
C ALA A 138 -10.40 -7.51 -17.86
N ARG A 139 -10.32 -8.82 -17.61
CA ARG A 139 -9.98 -9.82 -18.62
C ARG A 139 -11.08 -9.99 -19.67
N HIS A 140 -12.34 -10.09 -19.24
CA HIS A 140 -13.50 -10.19 -20.13
C HIS A 140 -13.60 -9.01 -21.11
N LEU A 141 -13.27 -7.80 -20.65
CA LEU A 141 -13.38 -6.56 -21.40
C LEU A 141 -12.10 -6.17 -22.14
N ASP A 142 -11.03 -6.94 -22.01
CA ASP A 142 -9.80 -6.75 -22.77
C ASP A 142 -10.06 -7.09 -24.25
N PRO A 143 -9.89 -6.14 -25.19
CA PRO A 143 -10.10 -6.41 -26.61
C PRO A 143 -9.21 -7.52 -27.19
N ALA A 144 -8.07 -7.81 -26.56
CA ALA A 144 -7.16 -8.87 -26.96
C ALA A 144 -7.56 -10.24 -26.39
N PHE A 145 -8.49 -10.29 -25.43
CA PHE A 145 -8.88 -11.53 -24.79
C PHE A 145 -9.64 -12.46 -25.74
N VAL A 146 -9.20 -13.71 -25.79
CA VAL A 146 -9.89 -14.77 -26.53
C VAL A 146 -10.72 -15.58 -25.53
N PRO A 147 -12.06 -15.64 -25.69
CA PRO A 147 -12.92 -16.42 -24.80
C PRO A 147 -12.49 -17.88 -24.70
N LEU A 148 -12.53 -18.42 -23.49
CA LEU A 148 -12.08 -19.76 -23.15
C LEU A 148 -12.96 -20.84 -23.79
N GLU A 149 -12.33 -21.80 -24.45
CA GLU A 149 -12.99 -23.04 -24.85
C GLU A 149 -13.41 -23.85 -23.62
N GLU A 150 -14.33 -24.79 -23.79
CA GLU A 150 -14.90 -25.56 -22.67
C GLU A 150 -13.84 -26.25 -21.80
N HIS A 151 -12.81 -26.79 -22.44
CA HIS A 151 -11.71 -27.46 -21.75
C HIS A 151 -10.95 -26.49 -20.84
N ASP A 152 -10.58 -25.32 -21.37
CA ASP A 152 -9.81 -24.31 -20.64
C ASP A 152 -10.65 -23.66 -19.53
N TYR A 153 -11.95 -23.44 -19.80
CA TYR A 153 -12.91 -22.96 -18.80
C TYR A 153 -13.03 -23.94 -17.61
N ALA A 154 -13.24 -25.23 -17.89
CA ALA A 154 -13.36 -26.25 -16.84
C ALA A 154 -12.06 -26.35 -16.01
N LYS A 155 -10.90 -26.29 -16.68
CA LYS A 155 -9.59 -26.27 -16.03
C LYS A 155 -9.41 -25.02 -15.16
N ALA A 156 -9.76 -23.84 -15.67
CA ALA A 156 -9.68 -22.57 -14.93
C ALA A 156 -10.55 -22.60 -13.67
N LYS A 157 -11.78 -23.11 -13.76
CA LYS A 157 -12.69 -23.22 -12.59
C LYS A 157 -12.13 -24.12 -11.50
N LEU A 158 -11.61 -25.30 -11.87
CA LEU A 158 -11.04 -26.25 -10.90
C LEU A 158 -9.80 -25.67 -10.22
N LEU A 159 -8.89 -25.07 -11.00
CA LEU A 159 -7.69 -24.44 -10.48
C LEU A 159 -8.01 -23.22 -9.61
N ALA A 160 -8.97 -22.39 -10.01
CA ALA A 160 -9.41 -21.25 -9.21
C ALA A 160 -9.93 -21.69 -7.85
N SER A 161 -10.80 -22.71 -7.82
CA SER A 161 -11.30 -23.27 -6.56
C SER A 161 -10.17 -23.80 -5.69
N ARG A 162 -9.20 -24.52 -6.26
CA ARG A 162 -8.07 -25.07 -5.51
C ARG A 162 -7.15 -23.97 -4.97
N SER A 163 -6.78 -23.00 -5.79
CA SER A 163 -5.95 -21.86 -5.39
C SER A 163 -6.60 -21.03 -4.29
N TRP A 164 -7.94 -21.02 -4.22
CA TRP A 164 -8.69 -20.31 -3.19
C TRP A 164 -8.67 -21.02 -1.83
N THR A 165 -8.71 -22.36 -1.83
CA THR A 165 -8.85 -23.18 -0.62
C THR A 165 -7.52 -23.73 -0.09
N THR A 166 -6.51 -23.87 -0.94
CA THR A 166 -5.23 -24.48 -0.60
C THR A 166 -4.13 -23.41 -0.65
N SER A 167 -3.38 -23.25 0.44
CA SER A 167 -2.24 -22.32 0.52
C SER A 167 -0.87 -23.03 0.50
N ASP A 168 -0.87 -24.34 0.68
CA ASP A 168 0.32 -25.20 0.68
C ASP A 168 0.65 -25.69 -0.74
N PRO A 169 1.88 -25.43 -1.25
CA PRO A 169 2.29 -25.86 -2.59
C PRO A 169 2.26 -27.38 -2.80
N ASP A 170 2.68 -28.17 -1.82
CA ASP A 170 2.79 -29.63 -1.96
C ASP A 170 1.40 -30.27 -2.03
N GLU A 171 0.46 -29.77 -1.22
CA GLU A 171 -0.95 -30.15 -1.28
C GLU A 171 -1.59 -29.73 -2.61
N PHE A 172 -1.32 -28.50 -3.07
CA PHE A 172 -1.84 -28.01 -4.35
C PHE A 172 -1.39 -28.92 -5.51
N ASP A 173 -0.10 -29.27 -5.55
CA ASP A 173 0.47 -30.14 -6.57
C ASP A 173 -0.03 -31.59 -6.45
N ARG A 174 -0.23 -32.10 -5.24
CA ARG A 174 -0.81 -33.43 -5.01
C ARG A 174 -2.23 -33.51 -5.58
N LEU A 175 -3.08 -32.55 -5.25
CA LEU A 175 -4.45 -32.47 -5.77
C LEU A 175 -4.46 -32.34 -7.29
N GLY A 176 -3.58 -31.51 -7.86
CA GLY A 176 -3.44 -31.35 -9.31
C GLY A 176 -2.99 -32.62 -10.04
N ARG A 177 -2.23 -33.51 -9.39
CA ARG A 177 -1.91 -34.84 -9.94
C ARG A 177 -3.10 -35.80 -9.89
N GLU A 178 -3.91 -35.73 -8.84
CA GLU A 178 -5.07 -36.60 -8.64
C GLU A 178 -6.18 -36.36 -9.66
N ASP A 179 -6.44 -35.09 -9.99
CA ASP A 179 -7.45 -34.70 -10.98
C ASP A 179 -6.87 -34.34 -12.36
N GLN A 180 -5.57 -34.56 -12.56
CA GLN A 180 -4.84 -34.31 -13.81
C GLN A 180 -4.92 -32.85 -14.29
N THR A 181 -5.10 -31.90 -13.37
CA THR A 181 -5.08 -30.46 -13.66
C THR A 181 -3.86 -29.78 -13.06
N GLY A 182 -2.68 -30.20 -13.52
CA GLY A 182 -1.44 -29.48 -13.27
C GLY A 182 -1.42 -28.11 -13.96
N PRO A 183 -0.58 -27.17 -13.47
CA PRO A 183 -0.44 -25.83 -14.06
C PRO A 183 0.35 -25.82 -15.37
N SER A 184 0.89 -26.96 -15.82
CA SER A 184 1.54 -27.08 -17.12
C SER A 184 0.53 -26.79 -18.25
N THR A 185 0.99 -26.04 -19.25
CA THR A 185 0.21 -25.59 -20.42
C THR A 185 -1.06 -24.80 -20.07
N LEU A 186 -0.95 -23.83 -19.16
CA LEU A 186 -2.00 -22.84 -18.94
C LEU A 186 -1.92 -21.69 -19.93
N LEU A 187 -3.05 -21.05 -20.19
CA LEU A 187 -3.06 -19.76 -20.87
C LEU A 187 -2.51 -18.70 -19.90
N PRO A 188 -1.74 -17.70 -20.37
CA PRO A 188 -1.26 -16.58 -19.54
C PRO A 188 -2.39 -15.88 -18.77
N GLU A 189 -3.58 -15.77 -19.37
CA GLU A 189 -4.76 -15.13 -18.78
C GLU A 189 -5.31 -15.94 -17.59
N ILE A 190 -5.33 -17.27 -17.69
CA ILE A 190 -5.70 -18.13 -16.55
C ILE A 190 -4.63 -18.02 -15.47
N SER A 191 -3.36 -18.01 -15.87
CA SER A 191 -2.21 -17.90 -14.96
C SER A 191 -2.28 -16.63 -14.11
N ASP A 192 -2.62 -15.51 -14.74
CA ASP A 192 -2.87 -14.23 -14.05
C ASP A 192 -3.98 -14.35 -12.99
N LEU A 193 -5.14 -14.91 -13.35
CA LEU A 193 -6.26 -15.05 -12.43
C LEU A 193 -5.92 -15.95 -11.23
N LEU A 194 -5.12 -17.00 -11.42
CA LEU A 194 -4.66 -17.85 -10.32
C LEU A 194 -3.73 -17.09 -9.37
N LEU A 195 -2.82 -16.28 -9.89
CA LEU A 195 -1.97 -15.43 -9.07
C LEU A 195 -2.78 -14.37 -8.32
N VAL A 196 -3.82 -13.79 -8.96
CA VAL A 196 -4.74 -12.87 -8.29
C VAL A 196 -5.47 -13.54 -7.13
N ILE A 197 -5.93 -14.79 -7.28
CA ILE A 197 -6.53 -15.54 -6.17
C ILE A 197 -5.53 -15.70 -5.02
N CYS A 198 -4.32 -16.18 -5.32
CA CYS A 198 -3.30 -16.36 -4.29
C CYS A 198 -2.94 -15.02 -3.61
N TYR A 199 -2.89 -13.93 -4.36
CA TYR A 199 -2.64 -12.58 -3.85
C TYR A 199 -3.81 -12.08 -2.98
N ALA A 200 -5.05 -12.22 -3.45
CA ALA A 200 -6.28 -11.85 -2.73
C ALA A 200 -6.38 -12.59 -1.38
N ARG A 201 -6.00 -13.87 -1.38
CA ARG A 201 -6.03 -14.76 -0.21
C ARG A 201 -4.78 -14.69 0.67
N ARG A 202 -3.73 -13.99 0.24
CA ARG A 202 -2.38 -14.00 0.87
C ARG A 202 -1.82 -15.41 1.03
N HIS A 203 -2.03 -16.27 0.03
CA HIS A 203 -1.39 -17.57 -0.02
C HIS A 203 0.07 -17.42 -0.46
N THR A 204 0.90 -16.73 0.33
CA THR A 204 2.25 -16.28 -0.05
C THR A 204 3.16 -17.41 -0.55
N LEU A 205 3.08 -18.60 0.08
CA LEU A 205 3.87 -19.77 -0.33
C LEU A 205 3.40 -20.34 -1.67
N LEU A 206 2.09 -20.52 -1.84
CA LEU A 206 1.52 -20.97 -3.12
C LEU A 206 1.74 -19.95 -4.23
N PHE A 207 1.58 -18.65 -3.95
CA PHE A 207 1.84 -17.56 -4.90
C PHE A 207 3.26 -17.68 -5.48
N ARG A 208 4.26 -17.80 -4.59
CA ARG A 208 5.66 -17.95 -4.94
C ARG A 208 5.96 -19.25 -5.71
N HIS A 209 5.27 -20.33 -5.38
CA HIS A 209 5.37 -21.59 -6.12
C HIS A 209 4.83 -21.43 -7.54
N LEU A 210 3.61 -20.91 -7.68
CA LEU A 210 2.94 -20.78 -8.96
C LEU A 210 3.62 -19.77 -9.89
N ILE A 211 4.01 -18.59 -9.39
CA ILE A 211 4.63 -17.54 -10.24
C ILE A 211 5.93 -18.01 -10.91
N ARG A 212 6.61 -19.02 -10.35
CA ARG A 212 7.81 -19.66 -10.91
C ARG A 212 7.53 -20.70 -11.98
N LEU A 213 6.34 -21.29 -11.95
CA LEU A 213 5.95 -22.43 -12.79
C LEU A 213 5.06 -22.02 -13.97
N LEU A 214 4.28 -20.96 -13.79
CA LEU A 214 3.33 -20.49 -14.78
C LEU A 214 4.05 -19.94 -16.02
N PRO A 215 3.44 -20.07 -17.22
CA PRO A 215 3.89 -19.28 -18.36
C PRO A 215 3.79 -17.81 -17.96
N GLY A 216 4.75 -16.99 -18.41
CA GLY A 216 4.84 -15.58 -18.01
C GLY A 216 3.54 -14.78 -18.21
N PRO A 217 3.53 -13.51 -17.79
CA PRO A 217 2.31 -12.70 -17.80
C PRO A 217 1.68 -12.58 -19.20
N PRO A 218 0.36 -12.38 -19.27
CA PRO A 218 -0.28 -11.89 -20.50
C PRO A 218 0.23 -10.47 -20.84
N ASP A 219 -0.05 -9.97 -22.05
CA ASP A 219 0.39 -8.63 -22.52
C ASP A 219 0.02 -7.48 -21.56
N ARG A 220 -1.05 -7.66 -20.78
CA ARG A 220 -1.42 -6.79 -19.68
C ARG A 220 -1.88 -7.65 -18.50
N SER A 221 -1.17 -7.61 -17.38
CA SER A 221 -1.54 -8.38 -16.19
C SER A 221 -2.59 -7.64 -15.36
N THR A 222 -3.21 -8.33 -14.40
CA THR A 222 -4.04 -7.65 -13.40
C THR A 222 -3.18 -6.75 -12.50
N PHE A 223 -1.90 -7.08 -12.28
CA PHE A 223 -1.00 -6.30 -11.43
C PHE A 223 -0.71 -4.91 -12.01
N ASP A 224 -0.83 -4.72 -13.33
CA ASP A 224 -0.74 -3.42 -14.00
C ASP A 224 -1.93 -2.49 -13.68
N LEU A 225 -3.05 -3.07 -13.24
CA LEU A 225 -4.29 -2.35 -12.95
C LEU A 225 -4.37 -1.92 -11.47
N LEU A 226 -3.44 -2.39 -10.62
CA LEU A 226 -3.48 -2.10 -9.19
C LEU A 226 -2.97 -0.69 -8.92
N ASN A 227 -3.82 0.11 -8.28
CA ASN A 227 -3.56 1.50 -7.96
C ASN A 227 -3.24 1.68 -6.46
N GLU A 228 -2.89 2.90 -6.04
CA GLU A 228 -2.52 3.15 -4.64
C GLU A 228 -3.70 2.91 -3.67
N MET A 229 -4.93 3.22 -4.10
CA MET A 229 -6.15 3.05 -3.30
C MET A 229 -6.48 1.59 -2.99
N LEU A 230 -6.16 0.68 -3.90
CA LEU A 230 -6.31 -0.76 -3.71
C LEU A 230 -5.17 -1.35 -2.88
N LEU A 231 -3.96 -0.82 -3.03
CA LEU A 231 -2.75 -1.39 -2.45
C LEU A 231 -2.50 -0.95 -1.01
N GLN A 232 -2.61 0.35 -0.71
CA GLN A 232 -2.41 0.91 0.64
C GLN A 232 -3.22 0.16 1.74
N PRO A 233 -4.49 -0.21 1.52
CA PRO A 233 -5.27 -0.90 2.51
C PRO A 233 -4.84 -2.35 2.77
N ARG A 234 -4.04 -2.92 1.88
CA ARG A 234 -3.51 -4.28 2.08
C ARG A 234 -2.48 -4.33 3.19
N THR A 235 -1.82 -3.21 3.48
CA THR A 235 -0.83 -3.10 4.57
C THR A 235 -1.43 -2.40 5.79
N ALA A 236 -2.41 -1.52 5.61
CA ALA A 236 -3.14 -0.87 6.69
C ALA A 236 -4.15 -1.82 7.37
N TYR A 237 -3.75 -2.55 8.41
CA TYR A 237 -4.61 -3.55 9.08
C TYR A 237 -5.93 -2.99 9.66
N TRP A 238 -5.99 -1.69 9.93
CA TRP A 238 -7.13 -0.98 10.51
C TRP A 238 -8.19 -0.55 9.49
N THR A 239 -7.89 -0.65 8.20
CA THR A 239 -8.87 -0.29 7.17
C THR A 239 -10.09 -1.20 7.24
N VAL A 240 -11.23 -0.75 6.71
CA VAL A 240 -12.52 -1.46 6.73
C VAL A 240 -12.89 -2.13 5.40
N ILE A 241 -12.02 -2.05 4.38
CA ILE A 241 -12.23 -2.71 3.07
C ILE A 241 -12.40 -4.22 3.22
N HIS A 242 -13.31 -4.81 2.48
CA HIS A 242 -13.31 -6.24 2.27
C HIS A 242 -11.98 -6.72 1.65
N GLN A 243 -11.39 -7.75 2.24
CA GLN A 243 -10.28 -8.51 1.67
C GLN A 243 -10.62 -9.99 1.82
N HIS A 244 -10.24 -10.78 0.81
CA HIS A 244 -10.41 -12.24 0.83
C HIS A 244 -9.46 -12.95 1.82
N SER A 245 -8.62 -12.18 2.52
CA SER A 245 -7.71 -12.60 3.58
C SER A 245 -7.95 -11.83 4.88
N PRO A 246 -7.66 -12.39 6.06
CA PRO A 246 -7.64 -11.64 7.31
C PRO A 246 -6.71 -10.43 7.24
N LYS A 247 -7.10 -9.33 7.87
CA LYS A 247 -6.23 -8.16 8.06
C LYS A 247 -5.40 -8.36 9.31
N GLN A 248 -4.09 -8.26 9.17
CA GLN A 248 -3.14 -8.43 10.26
C GLN A 248 -2.04 -7.38 10.13
N GLN A 249 -1.49 -6.99 11.27
CA GLN A 249 -0.39 -6.04 11.29
C GLN A 249 0.81 -6.57 10.49
N SER A 250 1.05 -7.89 10.47
CA SER A 250 2.14 -8.52 9.73
C SER A 250 1.96 -8.62 8.21
N ASN A 251 0.88 -8.06 7.66
CA ASN A 251 0.56 -8.17 6.24
C ASN A 251 1.64 -7.57 5.33
N SER A 252 2.42 -6.60 5.79
CA SER A 252 3.48 -6.02 4.96
C SER A 252 4.58 -7.03 4.65
N ALA A 253 4.91 -7.94 5.56
CA ALA A 253 5.88 -8.99 5.28
C ALA A 253 5.44 -9.93 4.14
N ASP A 254 4.13 -10.16 3.99
CA ASP A 254 3.55 -10.89 2.87
C ASP A 254 3.57 -10.06 1.59
N GLU A 255 3.15 -8.79 1.66
CA GLU A 255 3.19 -7.88 0.50
C GLU A 255 4.59 -7.70 -0.06
N ILE A 256 5.61 -7.49 0.79
CA ILE A 256 7.02 -7.43 0.34
C ILE A 256 7.37 -8.70 -0.44
N THR A 257 6.97 -9.86 0.08
CA THR A 257 7.32 -11.16 -0.51
C THR A 257 6.68 -11.30 -1.89
N MET A 258 5.37 -11.05 -1.99
CA MET A 258 4.62 -11.17 -3.23
C MET A 258 5.07 -10.13 -4.25
N TRP A 259 5.27 -8.87 -3.87
CA TRP A 259 5.72 -7.81 -4.79
C TRP A 259 7.17 -8.02 -5.27
N THR A 260 8.05 -8.55 -4.42
CA THR A 260 9.38 -8.95 -4.86
C THR A 260 9.29 -9.99 -5.97
N ASP A 261 8.41 -11.00 -5.83
CA ASP A 261 8.22 -12.02 -6.85
C ASP A 261 7.52 -11.43 -8.10
N ILE A 262 6.49 -10.60 -7.96
CA ILE A 262 5.80 -9.92 -9.09
C ILE A 262 6.80 -9.12 -9.94
N LEU A 263 7.67 -8.34 -9.30
CA LEU A 263 8.69 -7.54 -9.98
C LEU A 263 9.69 -8.43 -10.71
N ASN A 264 10.25 -9.43 -10.03
CA ASN A 264 11.30 -10.31 -10.57
C ASN A 264 10.83 -11.20 -11.71
N PHE A 265 9.56 -11.62 -11.71
CA PHE A 265 8.97 -12.47 -12.76
C PHE A 265 8.26 -11.66 -13.86
N GLY A 266 8.36 -10.32 -13.82
CA GLY A 266 7.84 -9.46 -14.89
C GLY A 266 6.31 -9.29 -14.89
N TRP A 267 5.61 -9.69 -13.83
CA TRP A 267 4.15 -9.69 -13.77
C TRP A 267 3.52 -8.30 -13.62
N VAL A 268 4.32 -7.28 -13.37
CA VAL A 268 3.95 -5.88 -13.66
C VAL A 268 4.77 -5.44 -14.86
N HIS A 269 4.21 -4.72 -15.82
CA HIS A 269 4.88 -4.30 -17.05
C HIS A 269 5.50 -2.91 -16.92
N ASP A 270 6.53 -2.65 -17.73
CA ASP A 270 7.17 -1.34 -17.79
C ASP A 270 6.50 -0.44 -18.86
N PRO A 271 6.34 0.87 -18.60
CA PRO A 271 6.68 1.54 -17.35
C PRO A 271 5.67 1.23 -16.24
N VAL A 272 6.17 0.94 -15.04
CA VAL A 272 5.33 0.76 -13.85
C VAL A 272 4.57 2.06 -13.56
N SER A 273 3.28 1.96 -13.23
CA SER A 273 2.45 3.13 -12.93
C SER A 273 3.01 3.93 -11.74
N SER A 274 2.86 5.26 -11.77
CA SER A 274 3.36 6.13 -10.70
C SER A 274 2.68 5.86 -9.34
N GLU A 275 1.44 5.38 -9.35
CA GLU A 275 0.70 5.00 -8.15
C GLU A 275 1.20 3.68 -7.56
N THR A 276 1.39 2.66 -8.40
CA THR A 276 2.00 1.39 -7.98
C THR A 276 3.40 1.65 -7.44
N GLN A 277 4.19 2.47 -8.15
CA GLN A 277 5.52 2.87 -7.71
C GLN A 277 5.45 3.55 -6.33
N ARG A 278 4.55 4.53 -6.13
CA ARG A 278 4.38 5.20 -4.83
C ARG A 278 4.05 4.22 -3.71
N PHE A 279 3.17 3.25 -3.96
CA PHE A 279 2.84 2.20 -2.99
C PHE A 279 4.05 1.32 -2.65
N LEU A 280 4.82 0.90 -3.65
CA LEU A 280 6.02 0.07 -3.44
C LEU A 280 7.07 0.76 -2.56
N HIS A 281 7.13 2.10 -2.61
CA HIS A 281 8.03 2.90 -1.77
C HIS A 281 7.48 3.13 -0.36
N HIS A 282 6.27 3.67 -0.24
CA HIS A 282 5.72 4.15 1.03
C HIS A 282 4.70 3.20 1.65
N GLY A 283 3.86 2.60 0.80
CA GLY A 283 2.68 1.86 1.20
C GLY A 283 2.99 0.55 1.92
N ILE A 284 4.07 -0.13 1.54
CA ILE A 284 4.46 -1.40 2.20
C ILE A 284 5.01 -1.19 3.62
N ARG A 285 5.30 0.04 4.05
CA ARG A 285 5.78 0.31 5.41
C ARG A 285 4.90 1.25 6.22
N SER A 286 3.68 1.51 5.73
CA SER A 286 2.68 2.44 6.25
C SER A 286 3.11 3.25 7.48
N GLN A 287 3.45 4.52 7.23
CA GLN A 287 3.93 5.47 8.23
C GLN A 287 2.81 6.19 9.00
N ASP A 288 1.58 5.66 9.05
CA ASP A 288 0.51 6.29 9.83
C ASP A 288 0.93 6.35 11.31
N PRO A 289 1.25 7.55 11.84
CA PRO A 289 1.74 7.68 13.20
C PRO A 289 0.65 7.44 14.25
N SER A 290 -0.63 7.44 13.85
CA SER A 290 -1.77 7.17 14.73
C SER A 290 -2.00 5.68 14.97
N VAL A 291 -1.30 4.81 14.22
CA VAL A 291 -1.49 3.36 14.26
C VAL A 291 -0.17 2.65 14.59
N GLU A 292 -0.26 1.53 15.30
CA GLU A 292 0.93 0.80 15.75
C GLU A 292 1.80 0.41 14.53
N ARG A 293 3.04 0.91 14.50
CA ARG A 293 3.98 0.68 13.39
C ARG A 293 4.10 -0.82 13.12
N ASP A 294 3.88 -1.21 11.86
CA ASP A 294 4.14 -2.58 11.45
C ASP A 294 5.64 -2.88 11.58
N ASN A 295 5.96 -3.78 12.50
CA ASN A 295 7.32 -4.22 12.81
C ASN A 295 7.64 -5.61 12.22
N SER A 296 6.76 -6.16 11.38
CA SER A 296 6.94 -7.48 10.75
C SER A 296 8.11 -7.53 9.77
N VAL A 297 8.60 -6.36 9.34
CA VAL A 297 9.76 -6.22 8.46
C VAL A 297 10.79 -5.28 9.10
N ALA A 298 11.88 -5.86 9.59
CA ALA A 298 13.00 -5.07 10.12
C ALA A 298 13.78 -4.37 9.00
N PHE A 299 14.22 -3.13 9.25
CA PHE A 299 15.24 -2.46 8.45
C PHE A 299 16.51 -3.31 8.40
N GLY A 300 17.16 -3.37 7.23
CA GLY A 300 18.33 -4.22 6.99
C GLY A 300 18.05 -5.72 6.91
N SER A 301 16.79 -6.17 6.97
CA SER A 301 16.47 -7.59 6.75
C SER A 301 16.71 -8.02 5.29
N GLN A 302 17.07 -9.29 5.09
CA GLN A 302 17.27 -9.85 3.74
C GLN A 302 16.00 -9.70 2.87
N LYS A 303 14.82 -9.95 3.45
CA LYS A 303 13.53 -9.83 2.77
C LYS A 303 13.34 -8.42 2.16
N LEU A 304 13.64 -7.39 2.93
CA LEU A 304 13.55 -6.02 2.48
C LEU A 304 14.62 -5.69 1.44
N ARG A 305 15.83 -6.22 1.62
CA ARG A 305 16.92 -6.08 0.65
C ARG A 305 16.56 -6.69 -0.69
N ASP A 306 15.91 -7.85 -0.71
CA ASP A 306 15.47 -8.53 -1.93
C ASP A 306 14.44 -7.67 -2.70
N LEU A 307 13.51 -7.00 -2.00
CA LEU A 307 12.60 -6.05 -2.62
C LEU A 307 13.33 -4.86 -3.23
N HIS A 308 14.26 -4.25 -2.50
CA HIS A 308 15.04 -3.13 -3.02
C HIS A 308 15.83 -3.51 -4.29
N LEU A 309 16.41 -4.71 -4.32
CA LEU A 309 17.06 -5.24 -5.53
C LEU A 309 16.08 -5.42 -6.69
N ALA A 310 14.88 -5.93 -6.43
CA ALA A 310 13.84 -6.10 -7.44
C ALA A 310 13.30 -4.76 -7.98
N LEU A 311 13.26 -3.71 -7.14
CA LEU A 311 12.94 -2.36 -7.58
C LEU A 311 14.05 -1.77 -8.46
N ALA A 312 15.31 -1.88 -8.00
CA ALA A 312 16.46 -1.33 -8.69
C ALA A 312 16.72 -2.01 -10.04
N SER A 313 16.48 -3.33 -10.15
CA SER A 313 16.63 -4.08 -11.40
C SER A 313 15.65 -3.63 -12.50
N ARG A 314 14.57 -2.95 -12.10
CA ARG A 314 13.55 -2.37 -12.97
C ARG A 314 13.66 -0.86 -13.13
N GLU A 315 14.81 -0.31 -12.76
CA GLU A 315 15.11 1.12 -12.82
C GLU A 315 14.17 2.02 -11.99
N LEU A 316 13.42 1.45 -11.04
CA LEU A 316 12.59 2.21 -10.12
C LEU A 316 13.49 2.92 -9.10
N TYR A 317 13.18 4.19 -8.81
CA TYR A 317 13.93 5.00 -7.85
C TYR A 317 13.40 4.77 -6.43
N CYS A 318 14.22 4.90 -5.39
CA CYS A 318 13.77 4.95 -3.98
C CYS A 318 13.66 6.41 -3.55
N ASP A 319 12.49 6.90 -3.15
CA ASP A 319 12.36 8.32 -2.80
C ASP A 319 13.26 8.73 -1.62
N VAL A 320 13.60 10.02 -1.58
CA VAL A 320 14.56 10.57 -0.61
C VAL A 320 14.09 10.45 0.84
N ALA A 321 12.79 10.49 1.12
CA ALA A 321 12.27 10.32 2.47
C ALA A 321 12.46 8.88 2.95
N SER A 322 12.09 7.89 2.11
CA SER A 322 12.30 6.47 2.40
C SER A 322 13.78 6.11 2.56
N LEU A 323 14.66 6.72 1.76
CA LEU A 323 16.11 6.64 1.93
C LEU A 323 16.56 7.19 3.28
N GLY A 324 16.08 8.38 3.66
CA GLY A 324 16.38 8.99 4.96
C GLY A 324 15.99 8.10 6.13
N ASP A 325 14.80 7.49 6.06
CA ASP A 325 14.34 6.55 7.09
C ASP A 325 15.16 5.26 7.12
N HIS A 326 15.61 4.76 5.96
CA HIS A 326 16.52 3.61 5.92
C HIS A 326 17.84 3.93 6.63
N LEU A 327 18.47 5.04 6.24
CA LEU A 327 19.75 5.50 6.80
C LEU A 327 19.64 5.78 8.30
N ALA A 328 18.53 6.37 8.74
CA ALA A 328 18.24 6.64 10.15
C ALA A 328 18.16 5.37 11.01
N ASN A 329 17.88 4.20 10.41
CA ASN A 329 17.72 2.93 11.10
C ASN A 329 18.88 1.94 10.88
N CYS A 330 19.93 2.36 10.15
CA CYS A 330 21.13 1.54 9.97
C CYS A 330 21.85 1.30 11.30
N ARG A 331 22.41 0.10 11.47
CA ARG A 331 23.21 -0.27 12.65
C ARG A 331 24.72 -0.16 12.43
N SER A 332 25.14 0.09 11.20
CA SER A 332 26.52 0.30 10.80
C SER A 332 26.62 1.12 9.53
N LEU A 333 27.79 1.71 9.28
CA LEU A 333 28.08 2.42 8.04
C LEU A 333 28.05 1.48 6.82
N ASP A 334 28.47 0.22 7.00
CA ASP A 334 28.42 -0.80 5.94
C ASP A 334 26.99 -1.07 5.47
N GLN A 335 25.99 -1.05 6.36
CA GLN A 335 24.59 -1.20 5.97
C GLN A 335 24.10 -0.01 5.14
N ALA A 336 24.50 1.21 5.51
CA ALA A 336 24.17 2.40 4.75
C ALA A 336 24.81 2.37 3.35
N LEU A 337 26.08 1.95 3.27
CA LEU A 337 26.82 1.78 2.02
C LEU A 337 26.18 0.71 1.12
N ASP A 338 25.86 -0.48 1.66
CA ASP A 338 25.18 -1.55 0.91
C ASP A 338 23.86 -1.03 0.32
N PHE A 339 23.06 -0.29 1.10
CA PHE A 339 21.82 0.30 0.60
C PHE A 339 22.05 1.29 -0.55
N LEU A 340 23.03 2.19 -0.41
CA LEU A 340 23.40 3.16 -1.44
C LEU A 340 24.02 2.52 -2.69
N THR A 341 24.53 1.28 -2.61
CA THR A 341 24.93 0.53 -3.82
C THR A 341 23.72 0.10 -4.66
N VAL A 342 22.58 -0.15 -4.02
CA VAL A 342 21.32 -0.50 -4.70
C VAL A 342 20.64 0.75 -5.24
N PHE A 343 20.61 1.82 -4.45
CA PHE A 343 20.05 3.12 -4.84
C PHE A 343 21.12 4.22 -4.74
N PRO A 344 21.96 4.38 -5.77
CA PRO A 344 22.89 5.51 -5.83
C PRO A 344 22.11 6.83 -5.85
N GLY A 345 22.74 7.95 -5.46
CA GLY A 345 22.03 9.23 -5.28
C GLY A 345 21.39 9.84 -6.53
N ASN A 346 21.64 9.30 -7.73
CA ASN A 346 20.90 9.66 -8.95
C ASN A 346 19.64 8.79 -9.19
N LYS A 347 19.45 7.73 -8.40
CA LYS A 347 18.32 6.79 -8.39
C LYS A 347 17.44 6.96 -7.14
N VAL A 348 17.53 8.11 -6.48
CA VAL A 348 16.68 8.43 -5.31
C VAL A 348 15.49 9.34 -5.65
N ARG A 349 15.34 9.67 -6.93
CA ARG A 349 14.29 10.54 -7.49
C ARG A 349 14.11 10.28 -8.98
N PRO A 350 13.01 10.73 -9.59
CA PRO A 350 12.87 10.74 -11.03
C PRO A 350 14.02 11.50 -11.71
N SER A 351 14.49 10.99 -12.86
CA SER A 351 15.60 11.61 -13.60
C SER A 351 15.25 13.04 -14.06
N GLY A 352 16.18 13.97 -13.89
CA GLY A 352 16.03 15.37 -14.31
C GLY A 352 15.18 16.25 -13.39
N ARG A 353 14.83 15.76 -12.18
CA ARG A 353 14.08 16.51 -11.18
C ARG A 353 14.98 16.93 -10.01
N ASP A 354 14.86 18.19 -9.59
CA ASP A 354 15.49 18.70 -8.37
C ASP A 354 14.75 18.27 -7.10
N LEU A 355 15.45 18.25 -5.97
CA LEU A 355 14.84 17.95 -4.68
C LEU A 355 13.95 19.09 -4.22
N TYR A 356 12.76 18.74 -3.75
CA TYR A 356 11.94 19.69 -3.01
C TYR A 356 12.53 19.91 -1.62
N GLU A 357 12.24 21.09 -1.05
CA GLU A 357 12.65 21.45 0.31
C GLU A 357 12.24 20.38 1.32
N TRP A 358 11.00 19.87 1.25
CA TRP A 358 10.50 18.85 2.18
C TRP A 358 11.21 17.49 2.04
N GLU A 359 11.72 17.14 0.86
CA GLU A 359 12.51 15.90 0.67
C GLU A 359 13.89 16.05 1.32
N SER A 360 14.54 17.19 1.11
CA SER A 360 15.83 17.50 1.75
C SER A 360 15.69 17.57 3.26
N GLY A 361 14.66 18.26 3.75
CA GLY A 361 14.34 18.36 5.16
C GLY A 361 14.02 16.99 5.77
N GLY A 362 13.23 16.15 5.09
CA GLY A 362 12.92 14.79 5.52
C GLY A 362 14.17 13.91 5.68
N LEU A 363 15.05 13.91 4.67
CA LEU A 363 16.31 13.16 4.71
C LEU A 363 17.20 13.59 5.87
N VAL A 364 17.48 14.90 5.97
CA VAL A 364 18.36 15.43 7.01
C VAL A 364 17.71 15.21 8.38
N GLY A 365 16.41 15.44 8.48
CA GLY A 365 15.65 15.29 9.70
C GLY A 365 15.62 13.87 10.24
N SER A 366 15.33 12.88 9.41
CA SER A 366 15.31 11.46 9.82
C SER A 366 16.66 11.03 10.40
N ILE A 367 17.78 11.47 9.81
CA ILE A 367 19.13 11.11 10.29
C ILE A 367 19.47 11.86 11.58
N VAL A 368 19.28 13.19 11.62
CA VAL A 368 19.61 14.00 12.80
C VAL A 368 18.75 13.62 14.01
N ASP A 369 17.48 13.28 13.78
CA ASP A 369 16.56 12.96 14.87
C ASP A 369 16.58 11.48 15.30
N SER A 370 17.30 10.63 14.57
CA SER A 370 17.36 9.20 14.88
C SER A 370 17.85 8.91 16.30
N SER A 371 17.02 8.14 17.02
CA SER A 371 17.35 7.51 18.31
C SER A 371 18.14 6.20 18.16
N THR A 372 18.21 5.64 16.94
CA THR A 372 18.92 4.39 16.65
C THR A 372 20.42 4.61 16.44
N LEU A 373 20.79 5.76 15.86
CA LEU A 373 22.19 6.08 15.57
C LEU A 373 22.89 6.65 16.81
N ASP A 374 24.08 6.15 17.13
CA ASP A 374 24.96 6.85 18.08
C ASP A 374 25.58 8.11 17.44
N GLY A 375 26.23 8.96 18.25
CA GLY A 375 26.76 10.25 17.76
C GLY A 375 27.78 10.12 16.62
N LYS A 376 28.65 9.11 16.66
CA LYS A 376 29.66 8.91 15.62
C LYS A 376 29.01 8.36 14.35
N LEU A 377 28.22 7.30 14.47
CA LEU A 377 27.54 6.68 13.34
C LEU A 377 26.57 7.66 12.67
N ARG A 378 25.84 8.48 13.43
CA ARG A 378 24.97 9.54 12.90
C ARG A 378 25.77 10.53 12.05
N THR A 379 26.93 10.95 12.54
CA THR A 379 27.83 11.87 11.83
C THR A 379 28.35 11.25 10.54
N ASP A 380 28.80 9.99 10.60
CA ASP A 380 29.33 9.26 9.44
C ASP A 380 28.23 9.03 8.37
N ILE A 381 27.01 8.65 8.78
CA ILE A 381 25.86 8.46 7.89
C ILE A 381 25.39 9.79 7.29
N MET A 382 25.34 10.87 8.07
CA MET A 382 24.98 12.19 7.55
C MET A 382 25.96 12.63 6.46
N ARG A 383 27.26 12.50 6.73
CA ARG A 383 28.30 12.82 5.75
C ARG A 383 28.10 12.00 4.46
N LEU A 384 27.94 10.69 4.60
CA LEU A 384 27.70 9.79 3.47
C LEU A 384 26.47 10.20 2.65
N ALA A 385 25.35 10.52 3.30
CA ALA A 385 24.12 10.94 2.63
C ALA A 385 24.33 12.24 1.81
N LEU A 386 24.97 13.25 2.40
CA LEU A 386 25.22 14.53 1.76
C LEU A 386 26.27 14.46 0.64
N GLU A 387 27.19 13.50 0.69
CA GLU A 387 28.18 13.25 -0.37
C GLU A 387 27.58 12.45 -1.54
N CYS A 388 26.68 11.49 -1.25
CA CYS A 388 26.09 10.64 -2.28
C CYS A 388 24.90 11.28 -3.00
N ILE A 389 24.15 12.16 -2.33
CA ILE A 389 22.89 12.70 -2.86
C ILE A 389 23.10 14.16 -3.28
N GLU A 390 23.14 14.39 -4.59
CA GLU A 390 23.29 15.73 -5.14
C GLU A 390 22.02 16.57 -4.94
N GLY A 391 22.20 17.83 -4.54
CA GLY A 391 21.13 18.83 -4.45
C GLY A 391 20.38 18.86 -3.11
N VAL A 392 20.87 18.18 -2.07
CA VAL A 392 20.26 18.24 -0.73
C VAL A 392 20.43 19.65 -0.16
N ASP A 393 19.31 20.31 0.14
CA ASP A 393 19.32 21.55 0.90
C ASP A 393 19.41 21.26 2.41
N VAL A 394 20.60 21.40 2.97
CA VAL A 394 20.84 21.21 4.42
C VAL A 394 20.17 22.27 5.31
N ASN A 395 19.66 23.35 4.71
CA ASN A 395 18.91 24.39 5.41
C ASN A 395 17.40 24.19 5.34
N ALA A 396 16.94 23.15 4.63
CA ALA A 396 15.53 22.83 4.55
C ALA A 396 14.98 22.53 5.96
N PRO A 397 13.94 23.26 6.41
CA PRO A 397 13.31 23.01 7.69
C PRO A 397 12.46 21.75 7.60
N PHE A 398 12.50 20.93 8.64
CA PHE A 398 11.65 19.77 8.79
C PHE A 398 10.88 19.84 10.10
N ASN A 399 9.82 19.06 10.19
CA ASN A 399 9.07 18.91 11.42
C ASN A 399 9.27 17.48 11.94
N SER A 400 10.00 17.33 13.04
CA SER A 400 10.18 16.03 13.70
C SER A 400 8.86 15.44 14.23
N ASN A 401 7.87 16.30 14.50
CA ASN A 401 6.57 15.96 15.04
C ASN A 401 5.41 16.50 14.17
N ALA A 402 5.51 16.36 12.84
CA ALA A 402 4.50 16.85 11.89
C ALA A 402 3.06 16.46 12.25
N TRP A 403 2.87 15.26 12.81
CA TRP A 403 1.56 14.74 13.23
C TRP A 403 0.98 15.44 14.47
N GLU A 404 1.80 16.07 15.32
CA GLU A 404 1.32 16.83 16.48
C GLU A 404 0.63 18.14 16.07
N ASP A 405 0.97 18.68 14.88
CA ASP A 405 0.39 19.92 14.37
C ASP A 405 -1.09 19.77 13.99
N ASP A 406 -1.53 18.55 13.64
CA ASP A 406 -2.90 18.25 13.23
C ASP A 406 -3.84 17.92 14.40
N LEU A 407 -3.30 17.81 15.63
CA LEU A 407 -4.10 17.49 16.81
C LEU A 407 -4.82 18.73 17.38
N PRO A 408 -6.14 18.65 17.65
CA PRO A 408 -6.90 19.79 18.16
C PRO A 408 -6.33 20.37 19.46
N GLY A 409 -6.03 21.67 19.47
CA GLY A 409 -5.56 22.39 20.66
C GLY A 409 -4.07 22.21 20.98
N ARG A 410 -3.29 21.52 20.14
CA ARG A 410 -1.82 21.49 20.28
C ARG A 410 -1.18 22.79 19.79
N LYS A 411 -0.06 23.17 20.43
CA LYS A 411 0.79 24.25 19.92
C LYS A 411 1.58 23.72 18.74
N ARG A 412 1.64 24.51 17.66
CA ARG A 412 2.49 24.20 16.51
C ARG A 412 3.91 23.92 16.97
N THR A 413 4.49 22.87 16.41
CA THR A 413 5.85 22.42 16.70
C THR A 413 6.87 23.22 15.86
N PRO A 414 8.03 23.59 16.42
CA PRO A 414 9.07 24.32 15.69
C PRO A 414 9.52 23.56 14.44
N ARG A 415 9.62 24.24 13.30
CA ARG A 415 10.18 23.65 12.07
C ARG A 415 11.67 23.92 12.03
N MET A 416 12.46 22.96 12.47
CA MET A 416 13.90 23.15 12.69
C MET A 416 14.71 22.70 11.46
N THR A 417 15.87 23.34 11.25
CA THR A 417 16.90 22.83 10.34
C THR A 417 17.73 21.76 11.02
N GLY A 418 18.46 20.95 10.24
CA GLY A 418 19.39 19.95 10.79
C GLY A 418 20.37 20.55 11.79
N LEU A 419 20.90 21.75 11.51
CA LEU A 419 21.87 22.42 12.38
C LEU A 419 21.25 22.84 13.72
N GLN A 420 20.01 23.33 13.70
CA GLN A 420 19.29 23.70 14.93
C GLN A 420 19.04 22.48 15.82
N VAL A 421 18.69 21.32 15.24
CA VAL A 421 18.48 20.09 16.01
C VAL A 421 19.81 19.55 16.56
N ALA A 422 20.88 19.52 15.75
CA ALA A 422 22.22 19.15 16.21
C ALA A 422 22.66 20.03 17.39
N ALA A 423 22.42 21.35 17.29
CA ALA A 423 22.73 22.32 18.33
C ALA A 423 21.91 22.09 19.61
N SER A 424 20.60 21.80 19.50
CA SER A 424 19.76 21.49 20.67
C SER A 424 20.19 20.22 21.42
N LYS A 425 20.85 19.29 20.74
CA LYS A 425 21.36 18.03 21.31
C LYS A 425 22.81 18.13 21.79
N GLY A 426 23.48 19.26 21.53
CA GLY A 426 24.91 19.43 21.84
C GLY A 426 25.83 18.61 20.93
N ASP A 427 25.33 18.15 19.78
CA ASP A 427 26.07 17.27 18.85
C ASP A 427 27.00 18.09 17.97
N ARG A 428 28.16 18.45 18.53
CA ARG A 428 29.18 19.26 17.84
C ARG A 428 29.68 18.61 16.56
N GLY A 429 29.91 17.28 16.57
CA GLY A 429 30.43 16.56 15.41
C GLY A 429 29.48 16.64 14.22
N LEU A 430 28.18 16.43 14.48
CA LEU A 430 27.15 16.59 13.46
C LEU A 430 26.99 18.04 12.99
N ALA A 431 27.08 19.02 13.90
CA ALA A 431 27.04 20.43 13.55
C ALA A 431 28.20 20.81 12.61
N GLU A 432 29.42 20.31 12.86
CA GLU A 432 30.58 20.51 11.99
C GLU A 432 30.35 19.94 10.58
N VAL A 433 29.76 18.75 10.46
CA VAL A 433 29.38 18.18 9.15
C VAL A 433 28.38 19.07 8.42
N LEU A 434 27.30 19.46 9.08
CA LEU A 434 26.27 20.28 8.45
C LEU A 434 26.81 21.62 7.95
N LEU A 435 27.69 22.27 8.74
CA LEU A 435 28.36 23.51 8.35
C LEU A 435 29.31 23.33 7.16
N GLN A 436 30.07 22.22 7.11
CA GLN A 436 30.93 21.87 5.96
C GLN A 436 30.12 21.75 4.67
N HIS A 437 28.85 21.35 4.75
CA HIS A 437 27.94 21.20 3.62
C HIS A 437 27.01 22.41 3.42
N GLY A 438 27.32 23.58 4.01
CA GLY A 438 26.63 24.84 3.72
C GLY A 438 25.42 25.15 4.61
N ALA A 439 25.31 24.50 5.77
CA ALA A 439 24.33 24.92 6.77
C ALA A 439 24.63 26.34 7.26
N ARG A 440 23.59 27.14 7.43
CA ARG A 440 23.70 28.54 7.83
C ARG A 440 23.39 28.70 9.31
N THR A 441 24.25 29.42 10.03
CA THR A 441 24.09 29.67 11.46
C THR A 441 23.06 30.75 11.79
N ASP A 442 22.73 31.59 10.81
CA ASP A 442 21.83 32.74 10.93
C ASP A 442 20.35 32.39 10.68
N VAL A 443 20.03 31.12 10.36
CA VAL A 443 18.65 30.68 10.15
C VAL A 443 17.89 30.74 11.48
N VAL A 444 16.81 31.51 11.47
CA VAL A 444 15.91 31.70 12.61
C VAL A 444 14.69 30.81 12.44
N GLU A 445 14.39 30.00 13.45
CA GLU A 445 13.16 29.21 13.49
C GLU A 445 11.95 30.12 13.74
N TYR A 446 10.88 29.93 12.97
CA TYR A 446 9.76 30.86 12.90
C TYR A 446 8.97 31.02 14.21
N ILE A 447 8.76 29.93 14.96
CA ILE A 447 7.91 29.93 16.16
C ILE A 447 8.66 30.48 17.38
N THR A 448 9.90 30.03 17.56
CA THR A 448 10.73 30.30 18.73
C THR A 448 11.60 31.55 18.56
N GLY A 449 11.88 31.95 17.32
CA GLY A 449 12.81 33.04 17.00
C GLY A 449 14.27 32.69 17.31
N LEU A 450 14.60 31.41 17.52
CA LEU A 450 15.93 30.97 17.89
C LEU A 450 16.76 30.58 16.65
N THR A 451 18.04 30.95 16.67
CA THR A 451 19.08 30.39 15.79
C THR A 451 19.62 29.08 16.36
N ALA A 452 20.52 28.40 15.63
CA ALA A 452 21.19 27.21 16.14
C ALA A 452 21.91 27.48 17.48
N ALA A 453 22.63 28.61 17.60
CA ALA A 453 23.25 29.01 18.87
C ALA A 453 22.21 29.29 19.97
N GLY A 454 21.06 29.88 19.61
CA GLY A 454 19.92 30.05 20.51
C GLY A 454 19.42 28.73 21.08
N PHE A 455 19.22 27.71 20.23
CA PHE A 455 18.81 26.37 20.66
C PHE A 455 19.87 25.67 21.52
N ALA A 456 21.15 25.77 21.18
CA ALA A 456 22.24 25.22 22.00
C ALA A 456 22.23 25.84 23.41
N ARG A 457 22.13 27.17 23.50
CA ARG A 457 22.08 27.90 24.77
C ARG A 457 20.84 27.53 25.59
N ASN A 458 19.67 27.46 24.96
CA ASN A 458 18.42 27.10 25.63
C ASN A 458 18.45 25.69 26.23
N ASN A 459 19.23 24.77 25.63
CA ASN A 459 19.41 23.40 26.12
C ASN A 459 20.69 23.21 26.97
N GLY A 460 21.39 24.30 27.33
CA GLY A 460 22.56 24.25 28.22
C GLY A 460 23.89 23.91 27.56
N HIS A 461 23.96 23.84 26.24
CA HIS A 461 25.18 23.58 25.47
C HIS A 461 25.95 24.88 25.19
N VAL A 462 26.40 25.57 26.24
CA VAL A 462 27.00 26.92 26.17
C VAL A 462 28.23 26.95 25.26
N ASP A 463 29.17 26.02 25.42
CA ASP A 463 30.40 25.97 24.60
C ASP A 463 30.09 25.83 23.10
N LEU A 464 29.06 25.06 22.76
CA LEU A 464 28.62 24.90 21.38
C LEU A 464 27.95 26.18 20.86
N ALA A 465 27.12 26.84 21.68
CA ALA A 465 26.48 28.09 21.34
C ALA A 465 27.52 29.20 21.04
N GLU A 466 28.53 29.34 21.90
CA GLU A 466 29.61 30.31 21.70
C GLU A 466 30.41 30.03 20.43
N TRP A 467 30.68 28.76 20.14
CA TRP A 467 31.32 28.36 18.89
C TRP A 467 30.48 28.72 17.65
N LEU A 468 29.17 28.45 17.68
CA LEU A 468 28.25 28.79 16.58
C LEU A 468 28.09 30.31 16.38
N ASP A 469 28.02 31.08 17.47
CA ASP A 469 27.96 32.55 17.41
C ASP A 469 29.24 33.11 16.76
N GLY A 470 30.41 32.53 17.09
CA GLY A 470 31.69 32.91 16.49
C GLY A 470 31.80 32.66 14.98
N LEU A 471 30.94 31.81 14.41
CA LEU A 471 30.89 31.49 12.98
C LEU A 471 29.88 32.32 12.19
N SER A 472 29.01 33.06 12.88
CA SER A 472 27.92 33.78 12.21
C SER A 472 28.42 35.00 11.44
N PRO A 473 27.89 35.27 10.23
CA PRO A 473 28.23 36.48 9.50
C PRO A 473 27.87 37.71 10.36
N LYS A 474 28.80 38.66 10.45
CA LYS A 474 28.61 39.91 11.20
C LYS A 474 27.66 40.87 10.50
#